data_AF-A0A963H1D0-F1
#
_entry.id   AF-A0A963H1D0-F1
#
_cell.length_a   1.000
_cell.length_b   1.000
_cell.length_c   1.000
_cell.angle_alpha   90.00
_cell.angle_beta   90.00
_cell.angle_gamma   90.00
#
_symmetry.space_group_name_H-M   'P 1'
#
loop_
_entity.id
_entity.type
_entity.pdbx_description
1 polymer ?
#
loop_
_entity_poly.entity_id
_entity_poly.type
_entity_poly.pdbx_seq_one_letter_code
_entity_poly.pdbx_strand_id
1 'polypeptide(L)'
;MNLTTLSKITLSIIIILAILVPIQGQAESAELDMQNCQNRPISHFLNAQGTSSDFFPPVKDYVGWVDGGFNTFALVDYAALADTYLEDNNHSVGTRTKGFVIECERNDGKAQIFVSLITTKALGFAQSIADLAENGFDFLATPTIFGSKAQDVVNGADAATGLATLLTSFVIPAPGSQLPNFIDVALNNPESYAPVKFNFISKTLGKCSDGRRAKLNIHQTASTDESGNLIFSNEKVETLGAGGVPCGS
;
A
#
# COMPACT_ATOMS: atom_id res chain seq x y z
N MET A 1 28.58 -9.71 51.76
CA MET A 1 28.44 -8.73 50.66
C MET A 1 27.39 -9.28 49.71
N ASN A 2 26.19 -8.70 49.77
CA ASN A 2 25.04 -9.03 48.94
C ASN A 2 25.14 -8.34 47.58
N LEU A 3 24.61 -8.97 46.53
CA LEU A 3 23.64 -8.46 45.54
C LEU A 3 23.55 -9.49 44.39
N THR A 4 22.55 -10.40 44.38
CA THR A 4 21.21 -10.29 43.75
C THR A 4 21.15 -10.57 42.24
N THR A 5 20.67 -11.77 41.92
CA THR A 5 19.69 -12.13 40.89
C THR A 5 19.20 -11.04 39.94
N LEU A 6 19.47 -11.20 38.64
CA LEU A 6 18.79 -10.45 37.58
C LEU A 6 17.63 -11.28 37.02
N SER A 7 16.42 -10.77 37.26
CA SER A 7 15.12 -11.31 36.85
C SER A 7 14.87 -11.11 35.35
N LYS A 8 14.14 -12.08 34.77
CA LYS A 8 13.53 -12.04 33.45
C LYS A 8 12.69 -10.76 33.29
N ILE A 9 12.98 -9.95 32.29
CA ILE A 9 12.15 -8.81 31.88
C ILE A 9 11.31 -9.27 30.69
N THR A 10 10.03 -9.50 30.96
CA THR A 10 8.97 -9.67 29.97
C THR A 10 8.70 -8.29 29.36
N LEU A 11 9.11 -8.08 28.10
CA LEU A 11 8.84 -6.86 27.36
C LEU A 11 7.43 -6.94 26.77
N SER A 12 6.42 -6.56 27.56
CA SER A 12 5.06 -6.34 27.08
C SER A 12 5.01 -5.02 26.30
N ILE A 13 4.89 -5.11 24.98
CA ILE A 13 4.68 -3.96 24.09
C ILE A 13 3.22 -3.51 24.22
N ILE A 14 2.99 -2.49 25.05
CA ILE A 14 1.77 -1.67 25.01
C ILE A 14 2.06 -0.52 24.05
N ILE A 15 1.62 -0.64 22.80
CA ILE A 15 1.51 0.49 21.85
C ILE A 15 0.07 0.51 21.35
N ILE A 16 -0.85 0.96 22.21
CA ILE A 16 -2.16 1.47 21.82
C ILE A 16 -2.47 2.60 22.80
N LEU A 17 -2.05 3.83 22.51
CA LEU A 17 -2.68 5.08 22.99
C LEU A 17 -1.88 6.31 22.51
N ALA A 18 -2.16 6.83 21.32
CA ALA A 18 -1.83 8.22 20.93
C ALA A 18 -2.49 8.66 19.60
N ILE A 19 -3.73 8.24 19.32
CA ILE A 19 -4.53 8.85 18.24
C ILE A 19 -5.90 9.19 18.81
N LEU A 20 -5.93 10.19 19.70
CA LEU A 20 -7.15 10.84 20.17
C LEU A 20 -6.78 12.29 20.46
N VAL A 21 -6.59 13.07 19.40
CA VAL A 21 -6.72 14.53 19.47
C VAL A 21 -8.15 14.84 19.03
N PRO A 22 -8.95 15.54 19.85
CA PRO A 22 -10.30 15.92 19.45
C PRO A 22 -10.20 17.07 18.46
N ILE A 23 -10.48 16.81 17.19
CA ILE A 23 -10.84 17.86 16.25
C ILE A 23 -12.28 18.23 16.62
N GLN A 24 -12.45 19.34 17.35
CA GLN A 24 -13.75 19.97 17.57
C GLN A 24 -14.23 20.58 16.26
N GLY A 25 -14.81 19.75 15.40
CA GLY A 25 -15.71 20.13 14.34
C GLY A 25 -16.91 19.20 14.44
N GLN A 26 -18.11 19.75 14.68
CA GLN A 26 -19.37 19.02 14.68
C GLN A 26 -19.66 18.51 13.26
N ALA A 27 -19.04 17.41 12.88
CA ALA A 27 -19.71 16.39 12.10
C ALA A 27 -20.23 15.39 13.14
N GLU A 28 -21.52 15.07 13.14
CA GLU A 28 -21.98 13.81 13.72
C GLU A 28 -21.26 12.69 12.96
N SER A 29 -20.04 12.37 13.37
CA SER A 29 -19.43 11.11 13.05
C SER A 29 -20.37 10.09 13.66
N ALA A 30 -21.20 9.44 12.83
CA ALA A 30 -21.87 8.22 13.23
C ALA A 30 -20.78 7.35 13.86
N GLU A 31 -20.78 7.25 15.19
CA GLU A 31 -19.94 6.29 15.89
C GLU A 31 -20.40 4.96 15.35
N LEU A 32 -19.56 4.35 14.50
CA LEU A 32 -19.77 2.98 14.09
C LEU A 32 -19.69 2.19 15.39
N ASP A 33 -20.85 1.78 15.89
CA ASP A 33 -20.97 0.94 17.08
C ASP A 33 -20.38 -0.42 16.72
N MET A 34 -19.08 -0.52 16.94
CA MET A 34 -18.25 -1.68 16.65
C MET A 34 -18.27 -2.57 17.88
N GLN A 35 -18.74 -3.79 17.69
CA GLN A 35 -18.83 -4.79 18.73
C GLN A 35 -17.95 -5.99 18.36
N ASN A 36 -17.60 -6.80 19.36
CA ASN A 36 -16.93 -8.10 19.15
C ASN A 36 -15.70 -8.05 18.21
N CYS A 37 -14.78 -7.11 18.43
CA CYS A 37 -13.57 -7.01 17.62
C CYS A 37 -12.64 -8.20 17.84
N GLN A 38 -12.18 -8.81 16.75
CA GLN A 38 -11.26 -9.94 16.74
C GLN A 38 -10.13 -9.75 15.74
N ASN A 39 -8.97 -10.35 16.03
CA ASN A 39 -7.87 -10.42 15.07
C ASN A 39 -8.13 -11.55 14.06
N ARG A 40 -7.98 -11.25 12.77
CA ARG A 40 -7.90 -12.27 11.72
C ARG A 40 -6.44 -12.57 11.39
N PRO A 41 -6.12 -13.80 10.95
CA PRO A 41 -4.82 -14.08 10.36
C PRO A 41 -4.52 -13.12 9.22
N ILE A 42 -3.35 -12.47 9.23
CA ILE A 42 -2.92 -11.57 8.14
C ILE A 42 -2.90 -12.29 6.78
N SER A 43 -2.65 -13.60 6.77
CA SER A 43 -2.71 -14.42 5.56
C SER A 43 -4.08 -14.38 4.88
N HIS A 44 -5.19 -14.15 5.61
CA HIS A 44 -6.49 -13.99 4.97
C HIS A 44 -6.54 -12.77 4.05
N PHE A 45 -5.84 -11.68 4.40
CA PHE A 45 -5.77 -10.50 3.56
C PHE A 45 -4.73 -10.69 2.46
N LEU A 46 -3.52 -11.17 2.78
CA LEU A 46 -2.46 -11.34 1.78
C LEU A 46 -2.84 -12.35 0.68
N ASN A 47 -3.49 -13.46 1.03
CA ASN A 47 -3.93 -14.46 0.06
C ASN A 47 -5.07 -13.97 -0.86
N ALA A 48 -5.73 -12.86 -0.51
CA ALA A 48 -6.76 -12.25 -1.35
C ALA A 48 -6.18 -11.30 -2.41
N GLN A 49 -4.92 -10.88 -2.27
CA GLN A 49 -4.28 -9.97 -3.21
C GLN A 49 -3.76 -10.72 -4.44
N GLY A 50 -3.74 -10.07 -5.61
CA GLY A 50 -3.29 -10.69 -6.86
C GLY A 50 -4.30 -11.66 -7.51
N THR A 51 -5.59 -11.50 -7.22
CA THR A 51 -6.69 -12.39 -7.64
C THR A 51 -7.67 -11.78 -8.67
N SER A 52 -7.67 -10.46 -8.89
CA SER A 52 -8.71 -9.78 -9.68
C SER A 52 -8.30 -9.50 -11.13
N SER A 53 -7.14 -8.86 -11.35
CA SER A 53 -6.76 -8.37 -12.68
C SER A 53 -5.25 -8.23 -12.87
N ASP A 54 -4.80 -8.42 -14.11
CA ASP A 54 -3.44 -8.06 -14.51
C ASP A 54 -3.44 -6.59 -14.99
N PHE A 55 -3.63 -5.64 -14.06
CA PHE A 55 -3.54 -4.21 -14.38
C PHE A 55 -2.15 -3.83 -14.91
N PHE A 56 -1.10 -4.48 -14.38
CA PHE A 56 0.27 -4.34 -14.86
C PHE A 56 0.90 -5.73 -15.02
N PRO A 57 0.60 -6.44 -16.12
CA PRO A 57 1.23 -7.74 -16.38
C PRO A 57 2.76 -7.58 -16.31
N PRO A 58 3.50 -8.56 -15.79
CA PRO A 58 3.05 -9.86 -15.31
C PRO A 58 2.67 -9.91 -13.82
N VAL A 59 2.75 -8.79 -13.08
CA VAL A 59 2.45 -8.75 -11.64
C VAL A 59 0.98 -8.43 -11.44
N LYS A 60 0.23 -9.41 -10.96
CA LYS A 60 -1.22 -9.27 -10.72
C LYS A 60 -1.49 -8.24 -9.63
N ASP A 61 -2.53 -7.43 -9.84
CA ASP A 61 -3.03 -6.42 -8.90
C ASP A 61 -1.94 -5.55 -8.26
N TYR A 62 -0.93 -5.21 -9.06
CA TYR A 62 0.09 -4.29 -8.63
C TYR A 62 -0.51 -2.88 -8.56
N VAL A 63 -0.67 -2.35 -7.35
CA VAL A 63 -1.39 -1.07 -7.14
C VAL A 63 -0.56 0.11 -7.65
N GLY A 64 -1.14 0.84 -8.61
CA GLY A 64 -0.60 2.08 -9.14
C GLY A 64 -1.01 3.31 -8.33
N TRP A 65 -0.12 4.30 -8.29
CA TRP A 65 -0.25 5.55 -7.56
C TRP A 65 0.07 6.72 -8.50
N VAL A 66 -0.66 7.82 -8.40
CA VAL A 66 -0.53 9.01 -9.26
C VAL A 66 -0.43 10.27 -8.40
N ASP A 67 0.37 11.25 -8.80
CA ASP A 67 0.33 12.57 -8.14
C ASP A 67 -0.90 13.38 -8.56
N GLY A 68 -1.35 14.31 -7.73
CA GLY A 68 -2.53 15.14 -8.04
C GLY A 68 -2.36 16.03 -9.29
N GLY A 69 -1.13 16.20 -9.78
CA GLY A 69 -0.85 16.88 -11.04
C GLY A 69 -0.84 15.96 -12.26
N PHE A 70 -1.02 14.65 -12.10
CA PHE A 70 -0.98 13.64 -13.17
C PHE A 70 0.31 13.67 -13.99
N ASN A 71 1.47 13.82 -13.34
CA ASN A 71 2.77 13.84 -13.99
C ASN A 71 3.51 12.50 -13.87
N THR A 72 3.41 11.86 -12.71
CA THR A 72 4.13 10.65 -12.33
C THR A 72 3.16 9.55 -11.96
N PHE A 73 3.30 8.41 -12.62
CA PHE A 73 2.66 7.15 -12.25
C PHE A 73 3.70 6.23 -11.61
N ALA A 74 3.36 5.60 -10.49
CA ALA A 74 4.29 4.74 -9.76
C ALA A 74 3.62 3.48 -9.24
N LEU A 75 4.39 2.40 -9.13
CA LEU A 75 3.97 1.13 -8.55
C LEU A 75 4.94 0.76 -7.43
N VAL A 76 4.42 0.31 -6.28
CA VAL A 76 5.23 -0.11 -5.11
C VAL A 76 4.63 -1.33 -4.43
N ASP A 77 5.44 -2.36 -4.24
CA ASP A 77 5.01 -3.70 -3.84
C ASP A 77 4.57 -3.74 -2.37
N TYR A 78 3.29 -3.49 -2.15
CA TYR A 78 2.72 -3.37 -0.80
C TYR A 78 2.42 -4.72 -0.16
N ALA A 79 2.34 -5.81 -0.93
CA ALA A 79 1.88 -7.12 -0.47
C ALA A 79 2.78 -8.31 -0.93
N ALA A 80 4.01 -8.03 -1.38
CA ALA A 80 4.96 -9.02 -1.91
C ALA A 80 4.53 -9.68 -3.23
N LEU A 81 3.64 -9.04 -4.00
CA LEU A 81 3.13 -9.54 -5.28
C LEU A 81 4.24 -9.54 -6.34
N ALA A 82 5.02 -8.46 -6.40
CA ALA A 82 6.11 -8.36 -7.35
C ALA A 82 7.23 -9.34 -6.99
N ASP A 83 7.56 -9.48 -5.70
CA ASP A 83 8.59 -10.44 -5.27
C ASP A 83 8.15 -11.90 -5.51
N THR A 84 6.86 -12.23 -5.35
CA THR A 84 6.33 -13.56 -5.71
C THR A 84 6.56 -13.85 -7.20
N TYR A 85 6.25 -12.88 -8.08
CA TYR A 85 6.57 -13.01 -9.50
C TYR A 85 8.08 -13.19 -9.76
N LEU A 86 8.94 -12.46 -9.03
CA LEU A 86 10.40 -12.65 -9.15
C LEU A 86 10.81 -14.07 -8.74
N GLU A 87 10.27 -14.58 -7.62
CA GLU A 87 10.56 -15.93 -7.09
C GLU A 87 10.17 -17.02 -8.08
N ASP A 88 8.99 -16.90 -8.70
CA ASP A 88 8.54 -17.80 -9.76
C ASP A 88 9.49 -17.81 -10.98
N ASN A 89 10.31 -16.76 -11.14
CA ASN A 89 11.32 -16.63 -12.19
C ASN A 89 12.76 -16.87 -11.69
N ASN A 90 12.96 -17.46 -10.50
CA ASN A 90 14.27 -17.69 -9.86
C ASN A 90 15.05 -16.43 -9.48
N HIS A 91 14.35 -15.31 -9.24
CA HIS A 91 14.88 -14.08 -8.67
C HIS A 91 14.20 -13.77 -7.33
N SER A 92 14.75 -12.85 -6.54
CA SER A 92 14.06 -12.32 -5.36
C SER A 92 14.76 -11.04 -4.92
N VAL A 93 13.99 -10.04 -4.51
CA VAL A 93 14.49 -8.88 -3.77
C VAL A 93 14.37 -9.09 -2.25
N GLY A 94 13.68 -10.15 -1.82
CA GLY A 94 13.51 -10.54 -0.43
C GLY A 94 12.51 -9.66 0.30
N THR A 95 11.41 -9.33 -0.39
CA THR A 95 10.29 -8.57 0.15
C THR A 95 9.68 -9.32 1.32
N ARG A 96 9.31 -8.58 2.37
CA ARG A 96 8.63 -9.16 3.54
C ARG A 96 7.51 -8.25 3.99
N THR A 97 6.33 -8.81 4.11
CA THR A 97 5.14 -8.12 4.61
C THR A 97 4.78 -8.62 6.01
N LYS A 98 4.51 -7.69 6.91
CA LYS A 98 3.98 -7.96 8.26
C LYS A 98 2.86 -6.98 8.57
N GLY A 99 2.04 -7.31 9.56
CA GLY A 99 0.90 -6.48 9.87
C GLY A 99 -0.16 -7.19 10.69
N PHE A 100 -1.37 -6.63 10.68
CA PHE A 100 -2.53 -7.21 11.33
C PHE A 100 -3.82 -6.90 10.56
N VAL A 101 -4.84 -7.71 10.83
CA VAL A 101 -6.21 -7.49 10.37
C VAL A 101 -7.11 -7.57 11.60
N ILE A 102 -7.89 -6.53 11.83
CA ILE A 102 -8.94 -6.51 12.85
C ILE A 102 -10.28 -6.49 12.15
N GLU A 103 -11.19 -7.34 12.60
CA GLU A 103 -12.57 -7.39 12.18
C GLU A 103 -13.45 -7.05 13.38
N CYS A 104 -14.35 -6.08 13.24
CA CYS A 104 -15.34 -5.73 14.24
C CYS A 104 -16.74 -5.88 13.65
N GLU A 105 -17.63 -6.53 14.38
CA GLU A 105 -19.03 -6.63 14.01
C GLU A 105 -19.70 -5.25 14.10
N ARG A 106 -20.66 -5.00 13.21
CA ARG A 106 -21.49 -3.80 13.20
C ARG A 106 -22.94 -4.18 13.51
N ASN A 107 -23.70 -3.24 14.08
CA ASN A 107 -25.12 -3.42 14.38
C ASN A 107 -26.01 -3.76 13.17
N ASP A 108 -25.56 -3.44 11.96
CA ASP A 108 -26.26 -3.77 10.71
C ASP A 108 -25.95 -5.19 10.19
N GLY A 109 -25.24 -6.01 10.98
CA GLY A 109 -24.87 -7.39 10.62
C GLY A 109 -23.66 -7.48 9.69
N LYS A 110 -23.08 -6.35 9.28
CA LYS A 110 -21.83 -6.30 8.51
C LYS A 110 -20.61 -6.35 9.43
N ALA A 111 -19.42 -6.38 8.85
CA ALA A 111 -18.18 -6.24 9.60
C ALA A 111 -17.32 -5.10 9.07
N GLN A 112 -16.77 -4.29 9.97
CA GLN A 112 -15.73 -3.31 9.67
C GLN A 112 -14.36 -4.00 9.76
N ILE A 113 -13.58 -3.89 8.69
CA ILE A 113 -12.22 -4.40 8.60
C ILE A 113 -11.25 -3.24 8.75
N PHE A 114 -10.17 -3.49 9.49
CA PHE A 114 -8.98 -2.64 9.58
C PHE A 114 -7.77 -3.47 9.21
N VAL A 115 -6.97 -3.00 8.28
CA VAL A 115 -5.73 -3.64 7.83
C VAL A 115 -4.58 -2.66 8.02
N SER A 116 -3.49 -3.15 8.60
CA SER A 116 -2.21 -2.45 8.66
C SER A 116 -1.13 -3.36 8.12
N LEU A 117 -0.48 -2.94 7.04
CA LEU A 117 0.66 -3.63 6.44
C LEU A 117 1.91 -2.76 6.50
N ILE A 118 3.03 -3.40 6.79
CA ILE A 118 4.38 -2.85 6.60
C ILE A 118 5.14 -3.85 5.74
N THR A 119 5.62 -3.37 4.60
CA THR A 119 6.35 -4.16 3.62
C THR A 119 7.75 -3.60 3.43
N THR A 120 8.75 -4.42 3.75
CA THR A 120 10.17 -4.08 3.61
C THR A 120 10.73 -4.64 2.32
N LYS A 121 11.68 -3.92 1.71
CA LYS A 121 12.24 -4.21 0.38
C LYS A 121 11.18 -4.26 -0.72
N ALA A 122 10.07 -3.56 -0.53
CA ALA A 122 9.04 -3.39 -1.55
C ALA A 122 9.67 -2.88 -2.85
N LEU A 123 9.60 -3.67 -3.92
CA LEU A 123 10.02 -3.23 -5.25
C LEU A 123 9.19 -1.99 -5.63
N GLY A 124 9.79 -1.03 -6.32
CA GLY A 124 9.01 0.07 -6.87
C GLY A 124 9.69 0.79 -8.02
N PHE A 125 8.88 1.32 -8.92
CA PHE A 125 9.33 2.10 -10.08
C PHE A 125 8.33 3.22 -10.38
N ALA A 126 8.73 4.15 -11.24
CA ALA A 126 7.85 5.20 -11.74
C ALA A 126 8.04 5.43 -13.24
N GLN A 127 6.99 5.92 -13.88
CA GLN A 127 6.91 6.29 -15.29
C GLN A 127 6.33 7.70 -15.43
N SER A 128 6.69 8.38 -16.52
CA SER A 128 6.07 9.64 -16.93
C SER A 128 4.67 9.36 -17.46
N ILE A 129 3.66 10.10 -16.97
CA ILE A 129 2.30 9.99 -17.49
C ILE A 129 2.22 10.53 -18.93
N ALA A 130 3.01 11.56 -19.26
CA ALA A 130 3.08 12.06 -20.63
C ALA A 130 3.57 10.97 -21.59
N ASP A 131 4.65 10.26 -21.24
CA ASP A 131 5.22 9.18 -22.05
C ASP A 131 4.26 7.98 -22.14
N LEU A 132 3.53 7.69 -21.05
CA LEU A 132 2.47 6.68 -21.06
C LEU A 132 1.37 7.09 -22.05
N ALA A 133 0.88 8.32 -22.00
CA ALA A 133 -0.16 8.81 -22.90
C ALA A 133 0.28 8.79 -24.37
N GLU A 134 1.51 9.23 -24.66
CA GLU A 134 2.10 9.19 -26.00
C GLU A 134 2.23 7.76 -26.54
N ASN A 135 2.49 6.79 -25.66
CA ASN A 135 2.60 5.38 -26.01
C ASN A 135 1.27 4.61 -25.84
N GLY A 136 0.12 5.29 -25.83
CA GLY A 136 -1.20 4.65 -25.75
C GLY A 136 -1.45 3.85 -24.48
N PHE A 137 -0.84 4.26 -23.36
CA PHE A 137 -0.84 3.58 -22.07
C PHE A 137 -0.28 2.14 -22.12
N ASP A 138 0.64 1.86 -23.04
CA ASP A 138 1.45 0.64 -22.98
C ASP A 138 2.51 0.75 -21.89
N PHE A 139 2.07 0.42 -20.68
CA PHE A 139 2.86 0.38 -19.47
C PHE A 139 4.11 -0.51 -19.59
N LEU A 140 4.07 -1.58 -20.38
CA LEU A 140 5.19 -2.51 -20.56
C LEU A 140 6.28 -1.91 -21.45
N ALA A 141 5.89 -1.25 -22.54
CA ALA A 141 6.83 -0.65 -23.49
C ALA A 141 7.32 0.75 -23.06
N THR A 142 6.55 1.49 -22.26
CA THR A 142 6.96 2.84 -21.82
C THR A 142 8.17 2.77 -20.87
N PRO A 143 9.28 3.50 -21.10
CA PRO A 143 10.43 3.50 -20.21
C PRO A 143 10.11 3.98 -18.78
N THR A 144 10.86 3.50 -17.79
CA THR A 144 10.79 4.04 -16.43
C THR A 144 11.62 5.31 -16.31
N ILE A 145 11.13 6.27 -15.51
CA ILE A 145 11.92 7.44 -15.09
C ILE A 145 12.70 7.15 -13.80
N PHE A 146 12.24 6.18 -13.00
CA PHE A 146 12.87 5.73 -11.76
C PHE A 146 12.67 4.23 -11.55
N GLY A 147 13.72 3.53 -11.11
CA GLY A 147 13.66 2.10 -10.80
C GLY A 147 13.43 1.23 -12.04
N SER A 148 13.23 -0.07 -11.82
CA SER A 148 13.04 -1.07 -12.87
C SER A 148 11.79 -1.88 -12.60
N LYS A 149 11.11 -2.30 -13.67
CA LYS A 149 9.91 -3.15 -13.57
C LYS A 149 10.32 -4.57 -13.18
N ALA A 150 9.37 -5.37 -12.71
CA ALA A 150 9.66 -6.72 -12.23
C ALA A 150 10.29 -7.60 -13.33
N GLN A 151 9.79 -7.53 -14.57
CA GLN A 151 10.37 -8.25 -15.72
C GLN A 151 11.78 -7.78 -16.08
N ASP A 152 12.09 -6.48 -15.90
CA ASP A 152 13.43 -5.97 -16.16
C ASP A 152 14.42 -6.50 -15.12
N VAL A 153 13.98 -6.63 -13.87
CA VAL A 153 14.77 -7.22 -12.77
C VAL A 153 15.06 -8.71 -13.03
N VAL A 154 14.08 -9.47 -13.55
CA VAL A 154 14.31 -10.84 -14.03
C VAL A 154 15.37 -10.87 -15.13
N ASN A 155 15.39 -9.85 -16.00
CA ASN A 155 16.40 -9.71 -17.05
C ASN A 155 17.74 -9.10 -16.57
N GLY A 156 17.94 -8.96 -15.26
CA GLY A 156 19.20 -8.53 -14.66
C GLY A 156 19.32 -7.03 -14.37
N ALA A 157 18.25 -6.25 -14.49
CA ALA A 157 18.24 -4.86 -14.07
C ALA A 157 18.30 -4.70 -12.54
N ASP A 158 18.86 -3.58 -12.07
CA ASP A 158 18.92 -3.26 -10.64
C ASP A 158 17.51 -2.97 -10.08
N ALA A 159 17.11 -3.71 -9.04
CA ALA A 159 15.86 -3.44 -8.34
C ALA A 159 15.96 -2.18 -7.46
N ALA A 160 14.95 -1.29 -7.57
CA ALA A 160 14.74 -0.22 -6.62
C ALA A 160 13.78 -0.70 -5.52
N THR A 161 14.20 -0.63 -4.26
CA THR A 161 13.45 -1.21 -3.13
C THR A 161 13.30 -0.26 -1.96
N GLY A 162 12.24 -0.43 -1.18
CA GLY A 162 11.86 0.52 -0.15
C GLY A 162 11.06 -0.06 1.02
N LEU A 163 10.64 0.85 1.89
CA LEU A 163 9.59 0.60 2.87
C LEU A 163 8.26 1.08 2.27
N ALA A 164 7.22 0.26 2.40
CA ALA A 164 5.84 0.64 2.11
C ALA A 164 4.95 0.35 3.32
N THR A 165 4.01 1.23 3.60
CA THR A 165 2.99 1.07 4.65
C THR A 165 1.63 1.29 4.03
N LEU A 166 0.70 0.35 4.24
CA LEU A 166 -0.70 0.50 3.89
C LEU A 166 -1.53 0.41 5.17
N LEU A 167 -2.28 1.46 5.47
CA LEU A 167 -3.38 1.42 6.43
C LEU A 167 -4.67 1.53 5.65
N THR A 168 -5.61 0.60 5.83
CA THR A 168 -6.92 0.69 5.19
C THR A 168 -8.03 0.18 6.09
N SER A 169 -9.23 0.72 5.91
CA SER A 169 -10.44 0.22 6.53
C SER A 169 -11.57 0.17 5.51
N PHE A 170 -12.39 -0.87 5.56
CA PHE A 170 -13.53 -1.07 4.67
C PHE A 170 -14.55 -2.02 5.30
N VAL A 171 -15.72 -2.17 4.69
CA VAL A 171 -16.81 -3.01 5.20
C VAL A 171 -16.95 -4.28 4.38
N ILE A 172 -17.20 -5.41 5.03
CA ILE A 172 -17.57 -6.68 4.39
C ILE A 172 -19.01 -7.09 4.73
N PRO A 173 -19.67 -7.93 3.90
CA PRO A 173 -21.10 -8.21 4.05
C PRO A 173 -21.52 -8.83 5.38
N ALA A 174 -20.65 -9.64 6.01
CA ALA A 174 -20.89 -10.26 7.31
C ALA A 174 -19.55 -10.61 7.99
N PRO A 175 -19.51 -10.70 9.34
CA PRO A 175 -18.34 -11.18 10.08
C PRO A 175 -17.83 -12.54 9.55
N GLY A 176 -16.51 -12.68 9.42
CA GLY A 176 -15.88 -13.90 8.90
C GLY A 176 -15.93 -14.07 7.38
N SER A 177 -16.58 -13.19 6.62
CA SER A 177 -16.58 -13.27 5.15
C SER A 177 -15.16 -13.21 4.58
N GLN A 178 -14.96 -13.74 3.37
CA GLN A 178 -13.67 -13.65 2.68
C GLN A 178 -13.26 -12.19 2.52
N LEU A 179 -11.97 -11.90 2.74
CA LEU A 179 -11.45 -10.56 2.51
C LEU A 179 -11.26 -10.32 1.00
N PRO A 180 -11.63 -9.13 0.50
CA PRO A 180 -11.50 -8.78 -0.91
C PRO A 180 -10.06 -8.45 -1.29
N ASN A 181 -9.82 -8.38 -2.60
CA ASN A 181 -8.65 -7.71 -3.15
C ASN A 181 -8.70 -6.21 -2.82
N PHE A 182 -7.57 -5.61 -2.47
CA PHE A 182 -7.50 -4.18 -2.16
C PHE A 182 -7.86 -3.31 -3.36
N ILE A 183 -7.52 -3.72 -4.59
CA ILE A 183 -7.91 -2.98 -5.80
C ILE A 183 -9.44 -2.94 -5.93
N ASP A 184 -10.15 -4.01 -5.55
CA ASP A 184 -11.62 -3.99 -5.57
C ASP A 184 -12.19 -3.03 -4.53
N VAL A 185 -11.56 -2.96 -3.35
CA VAL A 185 -11.96 -2.06 -2.27
C VAL A 185 -11.71 -0.60 -2.62
N ALA A 186 -10.56 -0.28 -3.21
CA ALA A 186 -10.12 1.09 -3.38
C ALA A 186 -10.51 1.68 -4.74
N LEU A 187 -10.59 0.88 -5.80
CA LEU A 187 -10.68 1.37 -7.18
C LEU A 187 -11.88 0.81 -7.93
N ASN A 188 -12.11 -0.52 -7.92
CA ASN A 188 -13.12 -1.10 -8.80
C ASN A 188 -14.55 -0.95 -8.27
N ASN A 189 -14.77 -1.16 -6.96
CA ASN A 189 -16.12 -1.17 -6.35
C ASN A 189 -16.14 -0.52 -4.95
N PRO A 190 -15.55 0.68 -4.75
CA PRO A 190 -15.44 1.28 -3.42
C PRO A 190 -16.78 1.47 -2.70
N GLU A 191 -17.86 1.70 -3.44
CA GLU A 191 -19.22 1.83 -2.91
C GLU A 191 -19.73 0.53 -2.24
N SER A 192 -19.31 -0.63 -2.76
CA SER A 192 -19.68 -1.94 -2.21
C SER A 192 -18.99 -2.24 -0.87
N TYR A 193 -17.88 -1.54 -0.58
CA TYR A 193 -17.06 -1.71 0.62
C TYR A 193 -17.08 -0.47 1.53
N ALA A 194 -17.94 0.51 1.26
CA ALA A 194 -17.99 1.77 1.99
C ALA A 194 -18.47 1.62 3.45
N PRO A 195 -17.97 2.47 4.38
CA PRO A 195 -16.94 3.49 4.14
C PRO A 195 -15.56 2.89 3.96
N VAL A 196 -14.85 3.31 2.91
CA VAL A 196 -13.45 2.96 2.66
C VAL A 196 -12.57 4.11 3.12
N LYS A 197 -11.46 3.80 3.77
CA LYS A 197 -10.36 4.74 4.03
C LYS A 197 -9.05 4.05 3.73
N PHE A 198 -8.08 4.78 3.19
CA PHE A 198 -6.71 4.30 3.19
C PHE A 198 -5.70 5.43 3.34
N ASN A 199 -4.53 5.07 3.84
CA ASN A 199 -3.33 5.87 3.87
C ASN A 199 -2.16 4.97 3.43
N PHE A 200 -1.60 5.28 2.27
CA PHE A 200 -0.44 4.60 1.72
C PHE A 200 0.77 5.52 1.74
N ILE A 201 1.86 5.04 2.31
CA ILE A 201 3.13 5.76 2.36
C ILE A 201 4.25 4.84 1.90
N SER A 202 5.09 5.30 0.98
CA SER A 202 6.30 4.58 0.61
C SER A 202 7.52 5.49 0.49
N LYS A 203 8.69 4.88 0.70
CA LYS A 203 10.00 5.46 0.39
C LYS A 203 10.87 4.38 -0.24
N THR A 204 11.07 4.49 -1.55
CA THR A 204 11.85 3.55 -2.36
C THR A 204 13.17 4.17 -2.76
N LEU A 205 14.27 3.44 -2.62
CA LEU A 205 15.60 3.88 -3.03
C LEU A 205 15.99 3.19 -4.34
N GLY A 206 16.51 3.96 -5.28
CA GLY A 206 16.84 3.46 -6.61
C GLY A 206 17.69 4.43 -7.41
N LYS A 207 17.57 4.33 -8.74
CA LYS A 207 18.22 5.23 -9.69
C LYS A 207 17.17 5.82 -10.64
N CYS A 208 17.41 7.04 -11.11
CA CYS A 208 16.74 7.57 -12.30
C CYS A 208 17.24 6.82 -13.56
N SER A 209 16.56 7.02 -14.70
CA SER A 209 16.97 6.46 -16.00
C SER A 209 18.38 6.88 -16.45
N ASP A 210 18.86 8.06 -16.03
CA ASP A 210 20.22 8.55 -16.26
C ASP A 210 21.29 7.95 -15.32
N GLY A 211 20.91 7.02 -14.44
CA GLY A 211 21.79 6.35 -13.49
C GLY A 211 22.03 7.12 -12.18
N ARG A 212 21.55 8.36 -12.03
CA ARG A 212 21.67 9.11 -10.76
C ARG A 212 20.89 8.41 -9.65
N ARG A 213 21.46 8.36 -8.45
CA ARG A 213 20.76 7.88 -7.26
C ARG A 213 19.57 8.78 -6.94
N ALA A 214 18.44 8.17 -6.63
CA ALA A 214 17.20 8.86 -6.39
C ALA A 214 16.34 8.15 -5.34
N LYS A 215 15.25 8.81 -4.95
CA LYS A 215 14.19 8.25 -4.12
C LYS A 215 12.84 8.44 -4.82
N LEU A 216 11.96 7.46 -4.67
CA LEU A 216 10.53 7.60 -4.96
C LEU A 216 9.80 7.71 -3.61
N ASN A 217 9.10 8.81 -3.41
CA ASN A 217 8.24 9.01 -2.24
C ASN A 217 6.78 9.00 -2.68
N ILE A 218 5.96 8.19 -2.01
CA ILE A 218 4.52 8.16 -2.20
C ILE A 218 3.85 8.49 -0.87
N HIS A 219 2.83 9.34 -0.91
CA HIS A 219 1.89 9.54 0.19
C HIS A 219 0.51 9.80 -0.42
N GLN A 220 -0.36 8.80 -0.37
CA GLN A 220 -1.74 8.90 -0.80
C GLN A 220 -2.69 8.61 0.34
N THR A 221 -3.66 9.49 0.53
CA THR A 221 -4.69 9.34 1.56
C THR A 221 -6.04 9.60 0.93
N ALA A 222 -6.97 8.67 1.09
CA ALA A 222 -8.31 8.81 0.57
C ALA A 222 -9.36 8.21 1.48
N SER A 223 -10.60 8.69 1.33
CA SER A 223 -11.78 8.15 2.01
C SER A 223 -13.02 8.31 1.15
N THR A 224 -13.97 7.40 1.26
CA THR A 224 -15.26 7.55 0.57
C THR A 224 -16.12 8.64 1.20
N ASP A 225 -16.80 9.43 0.37
CA ASP A 225 -17.87 10.33 0.78
C ASP A 225 -19.18 9.57 1.09
N GLU A 226 -20.26 10.29 1.39
CA GLU A 226 -21.59 9.73 1.67
C GLU A 226 -22.19 8.98 0.48
N SER A 227 -21.75 9.28 -0.74
CA SER A 227 -22.19 8.61 -1.97
C SER A 227 -21.32 7.39 -2.30
N GLY A 228 -20.30 7.10 -1.49
CA GLY A 228 -19.35 6.02 -1.74
C GLY A 228 -18.22 6.39 -2.71
N ASN A 229 -18.12 7.65 -3.15
CA ASN A 229 -17.05 8.09 -4.05
C ASN A 229 -15.76 8.30 -3.27
N LEU A 230 -14.65 7.78 -3.78
CA LEU A 230 -13.35 7.95 -3.15
C LEU A 230 -12.82 9.40 -3.33
N ILE A 231 -12.58 10.08 -2.21
CA ILE A 231 -12.05 11.45 -2.17
C ILE A 231 -10.62 11.43 -1.64
N PHE A 232 -9.69 11.93 -2.43
CA PHE A 232 -8.28 12.05 -2.04
C PHE A 232 -8.03 13.34 -1.26
N SER A 233 -7.27 13.24 -0.18
CA SER A 233 -6.83 14.36 0.66
C SER A 233 -5.32 14.58 0.60
N ASN A 234 -4.58 13.60 0.08
CA ASN A 234 -3.17 13.69 -0.24
C ASN A 234 -2.89 12.83 -1.47
N GLU A 235 -2.15 13.39 -2.43
CA GLU A 235 -1.90 12.80 -3.75
C GLU A 235 -0.45 13.07 -4.15
N LYS A 236 0.49 12.67 -3.29
CA LYS A 236 1.90 12.90 -3.53
C LYS A 236 2.57 11.66 -4.12
N VAL A 237 3.10 11.79 -5.33
CA VAL A 237 4.02 10.83 -5.95
C VAL A 237 5.17 11.65 -6.55
N GLU A 238 6.37 11.50 -6.01
CA GLU A 238 7.54 12.25 -6.50
C GLU A 238 8.76 11.36 -6.62
N THR A 239 9.55 11.60 -7.66
CA THR A 239 10.91 11.10 -7.76
C THR A 239 11.87 12.24 -7.45
N LEU A 240 12.89 11.99 -6.62
CA LEU A 240 13.88 12.99 -6.21
C LEU A 240 15.28 12.42 -6.34
N GLY A 241 16.04 12.91 -7.31
CA GLY A 241 17.46 12.63 -7.49
C GLY A 241 18.35 13.38 -6.50
N ALA A 242 19.66 13.15 -6.59
CA ALA A 242 20.65 13.93 -5.86
C ALA A 242 20.47 15.44 -6.14
N GLY A 243 20.49 16.26 -5.09
CA GLY A 243 20.26 17.71 -5.19
C GLY A 243 18.79 18.13 -5.26
N GLY A 244 17.83 17.19 -5.14
CA GLY A 244 16.40 17.50 -5.15
C GLY A 244 15.80 17.67 -6.55
N VAL A 245 16.58 17.38 -7.59
CA VAL A 245 16.12 17.43 -8.99
C VAL A 245 15.28 16.18 -9.29
N PRO A 246 14.05 16.29 -9.81
CA PRO A 246 13.24 15.14 -10.17
C PRO A 246 13.91 14.19 -11.18
N CYS A 247 13.44 12.95 -11.26
CA CYS A 247 13.79 12.07 -12.38
C CYS A 247 12.90 12.42 -13.59
N GLY A 248 13.46 12.37 -14.81
CA GLY A 248 12.72 12.66 -16.04
C GLY A 248 12.50 14.14 -16.35
N SER A 249 13.04 15.05 -15.53
CA SER A 249 13.13 16.50 -15.81
C SER A 249 14.27 16.84 -16.76
#